data_AF-A0A932TIH5-F1
#
_entry.id   AF-A0A932TIH5-F1
#
_cell.length_a   1.000
_cell.length_b   1.000
_cell.length_c   1.000
_cell.angle_alpha   90.00
_cell.angle_beta   90.00
_cell.angle_gamma   90.00
#
_symmetry.space_group_name_H-M   'P 1'
#
loop_
_entity.id
_entity.type
_entity.pdbx_description
1 polymer ?
#
loop_
_entity_poly.entity_id
_entity_poly.type
_entity_poly.pdbx_seq_one_letter_code
_entity_poly.pdbx_strand_id
1 'polypeptide(L)'
;MPFAVERVSITRQEYIQLKADAQFYKAQHERSLRREAELEQKIEKYKAQIRDLQQRYFGRRSEKCAALSERSQGGVRARGVRGQRRGSRGHGRTPLAHLAVREQTVALEDAKKHCPQCAAPLLECGLTQDSETVEVQVQAYIRRVKRKRYLPSCQCGLLPGIVTAPPAPRLIPKGRHGVSVWVEVLLQKYHYCQPTSRLLQSWSGLGLKVSQGTVIGGLKRLMPLFVPLMKAFKAQQLRDEFFHADETLWRVFEQIAGKVGYRW
;
A
#
# COMPACT_ATOMS: atom_id res chain seq x y z
N MET A 1 19.22 53.23 55.65
CA MET A 1 18.61 53.98 54.53
C MET A 1 19.19 55.39 54.57
N PRO A 2 19.88 55.85 53.51
CA PRO A 2 20.65 57.10 53.52
C PRO A 2 19.82 58.36 53.79
N PHE A 3 18.49 58.30 53.68
CA PHE A 3 17.57 59.42 53.87
C PHE A 3 16.66 59.29 55.10
N ALA A 4 16.98 58.41 56.05
CA ALA A 4 16.09 58.13 57.19
C ALA A 4 15.90 59.31 58.18
N VAL A 5 16.77 60.32 58.14
CA VAL A 5 16.80 61.45 59.09
C VAL A 5 16.47 62.79 58.43
N GLU A 6 16.48 62.86 57.09
CA GLU A 6 16.14 64.06 56.34
C GLU A 6 14.61 64.26 56.29
N ARG A 7 14.15 65.47 56.61
CA ARG A 7 12.73 65.84 56.57
C ARG A 7 12.44 66.65 55.33
N VAL A 8 11.43 66.22 54.57
CA VAL A 8 10.92 66.93 53.40
C VAL A 8 9.51 67.43 53.71
N SER A 9 9.24 68.71 53.45
CA SER A 9 7.89 69.28 53.57
C SER A 9 7.18 69.24 52.22
N ILE A 10 6.01 68.63 52.17
CA ILE A 10 5.14 68.58 50.99
C ILE A 10 3.76 69.12 51.33
N THR A 11 3.03 69.57 50.32
CA THR A 11 1.64 70.03 50.49
C THR A 11 0.73 68.84 50.81
N ARG A 12 -0.41 69.12 51.45
CA ARG A 12 -1.40 68.07 51.77
C ARG A 12 -1.93 67.35 50.52
N GLN A 13 -2.03 68.07 49.41
CA GLN A 13 -2.48 67.53 48.13
C GLN A 13 -1.47 66.53 47.55
N GLU A 14 -0.18 66.89 47.54
CA GLU A 14 0.90 66.00 47.09
C GLU A 14 1.00 64.74 47.96
N TYR A 15 0.81 64.87 49.29
CA TYR A 15 0.78 63.71 50.18
C TYR A 15 -0.36 62.73 49.84
N ILE A 16 -1.55 63.26 49.55
CA ILE A 16 -2.71 62.45 49.14
C ILE A 16 -2.44 61.75 47.80
N GLN A 17 -1.86 62.48 46.82
CA GLN A 17 -1.49 61.91 45.52
C GLN A 17 -0.46 60.78 45.66
N LEU A 18 0.63 61.01 46.41
CA LEU A 18 1.64 59.97 46.64
C LEU A 18 1.06 58.72 47.31
N LYS A 19 0.12 58.89 48.25
CA LYS A 19 -0.56 57.76 48.91
C LYS A 19 -1.48 57.02 47.95
N ALA A 20 -2.20 57.75 47.09
CA ALA A 20 -3.05 57.17 46.05
C ALA A 20 -2.24 56.41 45.01
N ASP A 21 -1.13 56.98 44.53
CA ASP A 21 -0.21 56.35 43.58
C ASP A 21 0.42 55.08 44.17
N ALA A 22 0.86 55.14 45.43
CA ALA A 22 1.39 53.96 46.13
C ALA A 22 0.35 52.83 46.24
N GLN A 23 -0.92 53.16 46.48
CA GLN A 23 -2.01 52.18 46.49
C GLN A 23 -2.31 51.65 45.09
N PHE A 24 -2.30 52.51 44.07
CA PHE A 24 -2.50 52.15 42.68
C PHE A 24 -1.42 51.16 42.20
N TYR A 25 -0.15 51.46 42.43
CA TYR A 25 0.96 50.58 42.04
C TYR A 25 0.95 49.26 42.82
N LYS A 26 0.58 49.25 44.11
CA LYS A 26 0.37 48.00 44.87
C LYS A 26 -0.73 47.15 44.25
N ALA A 27 -1.88 47.74 43.95
CA ALA A 27 -2.99 47.03 43.33
C ALA A 27 -2.64 46.53 41.92
N GLN A 28 -1.87 47.31 41.14
CA GLN A 28 -1.38 46.91 39.83
C GLN A 28 -0.38 45.75 39.93
N HIS A 29 0.54 45.80 40.88
CA HIS A 29 1.51 44.74 41.12
C HIS A 29 0.82 43.43 41.52
N GLU A 30 -0.18 43.48 42.42
CA GLU A 30 -0.98 42.31 42.78
C GLU A 30 -1.70 41.70 41.56
N ARG A 31 -2.25 42.53 40.66
CA ARG A 31 -2.88 42.05 39.42
C ARG A 31 -1.87 41.38 38.49
N SER A 32 -0.67 41.96 38.34
CA SER A 32 0.40 41.37 37.55
C SER A 32 0.84 40.00 38.11
N LEU A 33 1.05 39.91 39.42
CA LEU A 33 1.39 38.64 40.09
C LEU A 33 0.31 37.57 39.88
N ARG A 34 -0.97 37.93 39.98
CA ARG A 34 -2.08 36.99 39.69
C ARG A 34 -2.04 36.50 38.25
N ARG A 35 -1.79 37.39 37.30
CA ARG A 35 -1.68 37.05 35.88
C ARG A 35 -0.48 36.13 35.60
N GLU A 36 0.66 36.40 36.22
CA GLU A 36 1.86 35.55 36.11
C GLU A 36 1.58 34.15 36.65
N ALA A 37 0.98 34.04 37.83
CA ALA A 37 0.60 32.74 38.42
C ALA A 37 -0.37 31.95 37.51
N GLU A 38 -1.38 32.60 36.91
CA GLU A 38 -2.29 31.95 35.96
C GLU A 38 -1.58 31.47 34.69
N LEU A 39 -0.62 32.24 34.17
CA LEU A 39 0.15 31.87 33.00
C LEU A 39 1.08 30.69 33.29
N GLU A 40 1.72 30.66 34.46
CA GLU A 40 2.56 29.55 34.89
C GLU A 40 1.76 28.25 35.00
N GLN A 41 0.55 28.29 35.58
CA GLN A 41 -0.35 27.14 35.64
C GLN A 41 -0.73 26.62 34.24
N LYS A 42 -1.00 27.54 33.28
CA LYS A 42 -1.29 27.16 31.88
C LYS A 42 -0.08 26.53 31.20
N ILE A 43 1.12 27.06 31.42
CA ILE A 43 2.37 26.51 30.89
C ILE A 43 2.58 25.09 31.40
N GLU A 44 2.39 24.84 32.70
CA GLU A 44 2.56 23.49 33.27
C GLU A 44 1.55 22.50 32.68
N LYS A 45 0.28 22.91 32.54
CA LYS A 45 -0.76 22.10 31.90
C LYS A 45 -0.40 21.74 30.46
N TYR A 46 0.06 22.71 29.65
CA TYR A 46 0.46 22.44 28.27
C TYR A 46 1.72 21.59 28.16
N LYS A 47 2.71 21.78 29.04
CA LYS A 47 3.89 20.90 29.14
C LYS A 47 3.52 19.46 29.46
N ALA A 48 2.57 19.24 30.37
CA ALA A 48 2.06 17.91 30.69
C ALA A 48 1.36 17.25 29.48
N GLN A 49 0.54 18.00 28.75
CA GLN A 49 -0.11 17.51 27.52
C GLN A 49 0.89 17.15 26.42
N ILE A 50 1.92 17.98 26.22
CA ILE A 50 2.99 17.69 25.26
C ILE A 50 3.72 16.40 25.63
N ARG A 51 4.05 16.19 26.92
CA ARG A 51 4.68 14.96 27.39
C ARG A 51 3.83 13.72 27.11
N ASP A 52 2.53 13.74 27.41
CA ASP A 52 1.61 12.62 27.14
C ASP A 52 1.51 12.33 25.63
N LEU A 53 1.34 13.35 24.79
CA LEU A 53 1.30 13.19 23.33
C LEU A 53 2.62 12.62 22.80
N GLN A 54 3.76 13.14 23.26
CA GLN A 54 5.08 12.62 22.88
C GLN A 54 5.23 11.15 23.28
N GLN A 55 4.77 10.76 24.46
CA GLN A 55 4.80 9.36 24.91
C GLN A 55 3.89 8.46 24.07
N ARG A 56 2.69 8.90 23.68
CA ARG A 56 1.75 8.10 22.87
C ARG A 56 2.24 7.87 21.43
N TYR A 57 2.80 8.90 20.82
CA TYR A 57 3.21 8.88 19.40
C TYR A 57 4.65 8.43 19.20
N PHE A 58 5.57 8.84 20.09
CA PHE A 58 7.01 8.60 19.96
C PHE A 58 7.60 7.76 21.09
N GLY A 59 6.82 7.45 22.13
CA GLY A 59 7.24 6.52 23.16
C GLY A 59 7.47 5.13 22.57
N ARG A 60 8.54 4.46 23.02
CA ARG A 60 8.81 3.08 22.63
C ARG A 60 7.64 2.21 23.06
N ARG A 61 6.84 1.76 22.08
CA ARG A 61 5.93 0.64 22.28
C ARG A 61 6.80 -0.58 22.55
N SER A 62 6.87 -0.98 23.81
CA SER A 62 7.48 -2.23 24.25
C SER A 62 6.61 -3.39 23.79
N GLU A 63 6.61 -3.67 22.49
CA GLU A 63 6.47 -5.05 22.04
C GLU A 63 7.78 -5.73 22.45
N LYS A 64 7.73 -6.45 23.58
CA LYS A 64 8.87 -7.20 24.11
C LYS A 64 9.26 -8.28 23.10
N CYS A 65 10.26 -8.00 22.27
CA CYS A 65 11.23 -9.03 21.91
C CYS A 65 12.01 -9.35 23.19
N ALA A 66 11.61 -10.39 23.91
CA ALA A 66 12.47 -11.02 24.89
C ALA A 66 13.71 -11.53 24.13
N ALA A 67 14.80 -10.80 24.28
CA ALA A 67 16.08 -11.14 23.69
C ALA A 67 16.56 -12.48 24.24
N LEU A 68 16.81 -13.44 23.35
CA LEU A 68 17.76 -14.51 23.61
C LEU A 68 19.11 -13.83 23.87
N SER A 69 19.53 -13.88 25.13
CA SER A 69 20.86 -13.47 25.56
C SER A 69 21.85 -14.57 25.22
N GLU A 70 22.50 -14.45 24.06
CA GLU A 70 23.82 -15.03 23.88
C GLU A 70 24.87 -13.93 23.74
N ARG A 71 25.82 -14.01 24.68
CA ARG A 71 27.01 -13.17 24.79
C ARG A 71 27.75 -13.11 23.46
N SER A 72 27.88 -11.91 22.93
CA SER A 72 29.02 -11.55 22.10
C SER A 72 29.52 -10.17 22.54
N GLN A 73 30.65 -10.18 23.25
CA GLN A 73 31.48 -9.00 23.42
C GLN A 73 31.97 -8.60 22.02
N GLY A 74 31.26 -7.67 21.40
CA GLY A 74 31.65 -7.03 20.16
C GLY A 74 31.47 -5.54 20.33
N GLY A 75 32.57 -4.79 20.25
CA GLY A 75 32.60 -3.35 20.48
C GLY A 75 31.47 -2.60 19.79
N VAL A 76 30.98 -1.55 20.46
CA VAL A 76 29.94 -0.64 19.97
C VAL A 76 30.39 -0.07 18.62
N ARG A 77 30.03 -0.73 17.52
CA ARG A 77 30.15 -0.16 16.18
C ARG A 77 29.15 1.00 16.14
N ALA A 78 29.68 2.21 16.07
CA ALA A 78 28.90 3.39 15.73
C ALA A 78 27.98 3.02 14.56
N ARG A 79 26.66 3.14 14.76
CA ARG A 79 25.67 2.82 13.73
C ARG A 79 25.98 3.68 12.52
N GLY A 80 26.59 3.07 11.50
CA GLY A 80 26.95 3.75 10.27
C GLY A 80 25.70 4.43 9.68
N VAL A 81 25.91 5.59 9.07
CA VAL A 81 24.87 6.31 8.32
C VAL A 81 24.16 5.30 7.40
N ARG A 82 22.84 5.17 7.54
CA ARG A 82 22.03 4.29 6.70
C ARG A 82 22.10 4.81 5.27
N GLY A 83 22.35 3.91 4.31
CA GLY A 83 22.41 4.23 2.89
C GLY A 83 23.77 3.91 2.26
N GLN A 84 23.81 4.03 0.93
CA GLN A 84 25.03 3.80 0.16
C GLN A 84 26.07 4.89 0.50
N ARG A 85 27.30 4.48 0.84
CA ARG A 85 28.37 5.42 1.19
C ARG A 85 28.79 6.22 -0.04
N ARG A 86 29.04 7.52 0.09
CA ARG A 86 29.66 8.32 -0.97
C ARG A 86 30.98 7.66 -1.39
N GLY A 87 31.14 7.42 -2.69
CA GLY A 87 32.30 6.72 -3.26
C GLY A 87 32.21 5.19 -3.32
N SER A 88 31.16 4.58 -2.75
CA SER A 88 30.93 3.14 -2.96
C SER A 88 30.37 2.86 -4.35
N ARG A 89 30.92 1.85 -5.04
CA ARG A 89 30.42 1.40 -6.35
C ARG A 89 28.96 1.00 -6.20
N GLY A 90 28.06 1.66 -6.95
CA GLY A 90 26.68 1.23 -7.03
C GLY A 90 26.58 -0.14 -7.68
N HIS A 91 25.58 -0.91 -7.26
CA HIS A 91 25.15 -2.05 -8.04
C HIS A 91 24.53 -1.48 -9.33
N GLY A 92 25.04 -1.91 -10.49
CA GLY A 92 24.52 -1.49 -11.79
C GLY A 92 23.05 -1.93 -11.98
N ARG A 93 22.47 -1.62 -13.14
CA ARG A 93 21.13 -2.09 -13.48
C ARG A 93 21.10 -3.61 -13.40
N THR A 94 20.13 -4.16 -12.65
CA THR A 94 19.98 -5.61 -12.52
C THR A 94 19.43 -6.18 -13.83
N PRO A 95 20.07 -7.18 -14.44
CA PRO A 95 19.59 -7.76 -15.69
C PRO A 95 18.27 -8.52 -15.48
N LEU A 96 17.33 -8.38 -16.43
CA LEU A 96 16.00 -8.99 -16.41
C LEU A 96 15.90 -10.17 -17.39
N ALA A 97 16.86 -11.09 -17.33
CA ALA A 97 17.05 -12.17 -18.33
C ALA A 97 15.89 -13.17 -18.49
N HIS A 98 14.90 -13.14 -17.59
CA HIS A 98 13.74 -14.03 -17.62
C HIS A 98 12.54 -13.45 -18.39
N LEU A 99 12.59 -12.16 -18.77
CA LEU A 99 11.53 -11.54 -19.54
C LEU A 99 11.70 -11.84 -21.04
N ALA A 100 10.58 -12.05 -21.74
CA ALA A 100 10.60 -12.25 -23.18
C ALA A 100 10.99 -10.93 -23.89
N VAL A 101 11.99 -10.99 -24.77
CA VAL A 101 12.47 -9.84 -25.54
C VAL A 101 11.66 -9.71 -26.83
N ARG A 102 11.20 -8.49 -27.14
CA ARG A 102 10.61 -8.13 -28.44
C ARG A 102 11.56 -7.16 -29.13
N GLU A 103 12.25 -7.63 -30.16
CA GLU A 103 13.16 -6.79 -30.95
C GLU A 103 12.38 -5.86 -31.88
N GLN A 104 12.72 -4.57 -31.85
CA GLN A 104 12.18 -3.57 -32.75
C GLN A 104 13.34 -2.82 -33.41
N THR A 105 13.54 -3.06 -34.71
CA THR A 105 14.50 -2.31 -35.51
C THR A 105 13.83 -1.05 -36.07
N VAL A 106 14.43 0.11 -35.83
CA VAL A 106 13.97 1.38 -36.37
C VAL A 106 14.90 1.81 -37.50
N ALA A 107 14.36 1.88 -38.72
CA ALA A 107 15.09 2.37 -39.87
C ALA A 107 14.88 3.89 -40.06
N LEU A 108 15.81 4.53 -40.76
CA LEU A 108 15.61 5.89 -41.25
C LEU A 108 14.39 5.93 -42.20
N GLU A 109 13.66 7.04 -42.17
CA GLU A 109 12.63 7.33 -43.19
C GLU A 109 13.27 7.39 -44.58
N ASP A 110 12.56 6.95 -45.63
CA ASP A 110 13.14 6.85 -46.98
C ASP A 110 13.68 8.19 -47.52
N ALA A 111 13.06 9.31 -47.15
CA ALA A 111 13.53 10.66 -47.49
C ALA A 111 14.90 10.98 -46.87
N LYS A 112 15.23 10.40 -45.70
CA LYS A 112 16.48 10.59 -44.98
C LYS A 112 17.54 9.52 -45.31
N LYS A 113 17.20 8.54 -46.15
CA LYS A 113 18.16 7.54 -46.67
C LYS A 113 19.07 8.09 -47.77
N HIS A 114 19.00 9.39 -48.06
CA HIS A 114 19.83 10.04 -49.07
C HIS A 114 20.62 11.17 -48.44
N CYS A 115 21.86 11.37 -48.92
CA CYS A 115 22.69 12.47 -48.48
C CYS A 115 22.01 13.81 -48.81
N PRO A 116 21.86 14.75 -47.86
CA PRO A 116 21.18 16.02 -48.11
C PRO A 116 21.93 16.94 -49.08
N GLN A 117 23.22 16.68 -49.34
CA GLN A 117 24.07 17.51 -50.21
C GLN A 117 24.22 16.93 -51.63
N CYS A 118 24.44 15.62 -51.77
CA CYS A 118 24.70 14.99 -53.07
C CYS A 118 23.64 13.98 -53.52
N ALA A 119 22.58 13.77 -52.73
CA ALA A 119 21.48 12.84 -52.98
C ALA A 119 21.88 11.35 -53.15
N ALA A 120 23.13 10.98 -52.91
CA ALA A 120 23.57 9.59 -52.93
C ALA A 120 22.88 8.78 -51.82
N PRO A 121 22.52 7.50 -52.06
CA PRO A 121 21.88 6.65 -51.05
C PRO A 121 22.85 6.28 -49.93
N LEU A 122 22.36 6.29 -48.69
CA LEU A 122 23.06 5.77 -47.51
C LEU A 122 23.02 4.24 -47.55
N LEU A 123 24.17 3.61 -47.28
CA LEU A 123 24.28 2.15 -47.19
C LEU A 123 24.10 1.70 -45.75
N GLU A 124 23.38 0.60 -45.56
CA GLU A 124 23.26 -0.04 -44.24
C GLU A 124 24.61 -0.68 -43.87
N CYS A 125 25.14 -0.34 -42.70
CA CYS A 125 26.45 -0.81 -42.23
C CYS A 125 26.39 -2.07 -41.35
N GLY A 126 25.18 -2.59 -41.08
CA GLY A 126 24.97 -3.77 -40.24
C GLY A 126 25.24 -3.56 -38.74
N LEU A 127 25.60 -2.34 -38.31
CA LEU A 127 25.75 -1.98 -36.91
C LEU A 127 24.45 -1.39 -36.36
N THR A 128 24.10 -1.77 -35.13
CA THR A 128 22.95 -1.25 -34.41
C THR A 128 23.40 -0.52 -33.14
N GLN A 129 22.64 0.50 -32.75
CA GLN A 129 22.77 1.10 -31.43
C GLN A 129 21.60 0.59 -30.59
N ASP A 130 21.88 -0.35 -29.69
CA ASP A 130 20.84 -1.04 -28.96
C ASP A 130 20.42 -0.26 -27.71
N SER A 131 19.11 -0.23 -27.44
CA SER A 131 18.56 0.32 -26.20
C SER A 131 17.43 -0.58 -25.69
N GLU A 132 17.45 -0.87 -24.39
CA GLU A 132 16.45 -1.73 -23.75
C GLU A 132 15.44 -0.88 -22.98
N THR A 133 14.15 -1.10 -23.26
CA THR A 133 13.03 -0.51 -22.52
C THR A 133 12.13 -1.63 -22.00
N VAL A 134 11.84 -1.61 -20.70
CA VAL A 134 10.93 -2.59 -20.08
C VAL A 134 9.50 -2.09 -20.21
N GLU A 135 8.67 -2.85 -20.92
CA GLU A 135 7.27 -2.52 -21.15
C GLU A 135 6.33 -3.58 -20.56
N VAL A 136 5.12 -3.15 -20.18
CA VAL A 136 4.06 -4.03 -19.67
C VAL A 136 2.83 -3.92 -20.55
N GLN A 137 2.44 -5.01 -21.20
CA GLN A 137 1.24 -5.09 -22.03
C GLN A 137 0.17 -5.96 -21.35
N VAL A 138 -0.97 -5.36 -20.98
CA VAL A 138 -2.12 -6.06 -20.42
C VAL A 138 -3.31 -5.95 -21.38
N GLN A 139 -3.85 -7.08 -21.85
CA GLN A 139 -4.97 -7.10 -22.78
C GLN A 139 -5.96 -8.22 -22.48
N ALA A 140 -7.25 -7.86 -22.41
CA ALA A 140 -8.33 -8.83 -22.36
C ALA A 140 -8.71 -9.29 -23.78
N TYR A 141 -9.03 -10.58 -23.95
CA TYR A 141 -9.42 -11.14 -25.24
C TYR A 141 -10.56 -12.15 -25.11
N ILE A 142 -11.27 -12.40 -26.23
CA ILE A 142 -12.32 -13.41 -26.31
C ILE A 142 -11.79 -14.66 -26.99
N ARG A 143 -11.64 -15.75 -26.23
CA ARG A 143 -11.35 -17.07 -26.80
C ARG A 143 -12.64 -17.71 -27.36
N ARG A 144 -12.78 -17.75 -28.70
CA ARG A 144 -13.88 -18.45 -29.38
C ARG A 144 -13.46 -19.88 -29.76
N VAL A 145 -14.06 -20.89 -29.14
CA VAL A 145 -13.79 -22.30 -29.46
C VAL A 145 -14.85 -22.81 -30.45
N LYS A 146 -14.46 -23.00 -31.71
CA LYS A 146 -15.30 -23.62 -32.74
C LYS A 146 -15.03 -25.13 -32.77
N ARG A 147 -16.02 -25.93 -32.36
CA ARG A 147 -15.91 -27.40 -32.33
C ARG A 147 -16.20 -27.96 -33.72
N LYS A 148 -15.26 -28.72 -34.29
CA LYS A 148 -15.48 -29.41 -35.57
C LYS A 148 -16.52 -30.51 -35.39
N ARG A 149 -17.30 -30.73 -36.46
CA ARG A 149 -18.32 -31.76 -36.56
C ARG A 149 -17.97 -32.66 -37.75
N TYR A 150 -18.28 -33.93 -37.63
CA TYR A 150 -17.93 -34.96 -38.59
C TYR A 150 -19.17 -35.80 -38.90
N LEU A 151 -19.31 -36.20 -40.16
CA LEU A 151 -20.31 -37.17 -40.58
C LEU A 151 -19.64 -38.55 -40.63
N PRO A 152 -20.28 -39.60 -40.10
CA PRO A 152 -19.79 -40.96 -40.29
C PRO A 152 -19.84 -41.31 -41.79
N SER A 153 -18.74 -41.85 -42.31
CA SER A 153 -18.68 -42.34 -43.70
C SER A 153 -19.20 -43.77 -43.85
N CYS A 154 -19.45 -44.47 -42.74
CA CYS A 154 -19.93 -45.85 -42.72
C CYS A 154 -21.46 -45.92 -42.53
N GLN A 155 -22.05 -47.02 -42.98
CA GLN A 155 -23.49 -47.29 -42.89
C GLN A 155 -23.86 -48.25 -41.73
N CYS A 156 -22.90 -48.61 -40.87
CA CYS A 156 -23.09 -49.64 -39.84
C CYS A 156 -23.99 -49.24 -38.66
N GLY A 157 -24.52 -48.02 -38.63
CA GLY A 157 -25.47 -47.55 -37.61
C GLY A 157 -24.91 -47.37 -36.19
N LEU A 158 -23.62 -47.65 -35.95
CA LEU A 158 -22.99 -47.55 -34.62
C LEU A 158 -22.78 -46.12 -34.13
N LEU A 159 -22.58 -45.17 -35.03
CA LEU A 159 -22.30 -43.78 -34.69
C LEU A 159 -23.51 -42.89 -34.94
N PRO A 160 -23.73 -41.85 -34.11
CA PRO A 160 -24.77 -40.86 -34.38
C PRO A 160 -24.47 -40.12 -35.69
N GLY A 161 -25.52 -39.67 -36.39
CA GLY A 161 -25.39 -39.03 -37.70
C GLY A 161 -24.47 -37.81 -37.76
N ILE A 162 -24.23 -37.12 -36.63
CA ILE A 162 -23.22 -36.07 -36.51
C ILE A 162 -22.40 -36.31 -35.23
N VAL A 163 -21.09 -36.50 -35.40
CA VAL A 163 -20.14 -36.62 -34.30
C VAL A 163 -19.48 -35.25 -34.07
N THR A 164 -19.57 -34.71 -32.86
CA THR A 164 -18.99 -33.39 -32.51
C THR A 164 -17.78 -33.57 -31.60
N ALA A 165 -16.65 -32.93 -31.91
CA ALA A 165 -15.46 -32.93 -31.05
C ALA A 165 -15.81 -32.54 -29.60
N PRO A 166 -15.24 -33.15 -28.55
CA PRO A 166 -15.65 -32.92 -27.16
C PRO A 166 -15.48 -31.45 -26.72
N PRO A 167 -16.28 -30.97 -25.76
CA PRO A 167 -16.13 -29.63 -25.22
C PRO A 167 -14.82 -29.52 -24.42
N ALA A 168 -14.12 -28.39 -24.54
CA ALA A 168 -12.97 -28.10 -23.69
C ALA A 168 -13.41 -28.03 -22.21
N PRO A 169 -12.57 -28.50 -21.27
CA PRO A 169 -12.87 -28.44 -19.85
C PRO A 169 -13.03 -26.98 -19.39
N ARG A 170 -13.96 -26.76 -18.46
CA ARG A 170 -14.24 -25.43 -17.89
C ARG A 170 -14.27 -25.53 -16.37
N LEU A 171 -13.65 -24.56 -15.72
CA LEU A 171 -13.62 -24.45 -14.25
C LEU A 171 -15.04 -24.32 -13.66
N ILE A 172 -15.84 -23.41 -14.22
CA ILE A 172 -17.25 -23.24 -13.85
C ILE A 172 -18.11 -23.72 -15.03
N PRO A 173 -18.95 -24.77 -14.85
CA PRO A 173 -19.83 -25.24 -15.90
C PRO A 173 -20.69 -24.11 -16.48
N LYS A 174 -20.78 -24.05 -17.81
CA LYS A 174 -21.50 -22.99 -18.58
C LYS A 174 -21.01 -21.55 -18.30
N GLY A 175 -19.89 -21.37 -17.61
CA GLY A 175 -19.29 -20.06 -17.34
C GLY A 175 -18.69 -19.39 -18.57
N ARG A 176 -18.83 -18.06 -18.64
CA ARG A 176 -18.26 -17.21 -19.70
C ARG A 176 -16.76 -16.92 -19.48
N HIS A 177 -16.35 -16.79 -18.23
CA HIS A 177 -14.99 -16.39 -17.84
C HIS A 177 -14.06 -17.60 -17.76
N GLY A 178 -12.88 -17.48 -18.38
CA GLY A 178 -11.84 -18.52 -18.37
C GLY A 178 -11.07 -18.57 -17.05
N VAL A 179 -10.19 -19.57 -16.93
CA VAL A 179 -9.36 -19.79 -15.72
C VAL A 179 -8.47 -18.58 -15.42
N SER A 180 -7.86 -17.97 -16.45
CA SER A 180 -6.99 -16.79 -16.29
C SER A 180 -7.67 -15.63 -15.56
N VAL A 181 -8.94 -15.37 -15.87
CA VAL A 181 -9.73 -14.32 -15.20
C VAL A 181 -9.87 -14.62 -13.71
N TRP A 182 -10.15 -15.87 -13.33
CA TRP A 182 -10.31 -16.25 -11.93
C TRP A 182 -9.00 -16.24 -11.16
N VAL A 183 -7.89 -16.66 -11.79
CA VAL A 183 -6.55 -16.55 -11.21
C VAL A 183 -6.23 -15.09 -10.90
N GLU A 184 -6.49 -14.19 -11.84
CA GLU A 184 -6.28 -12.75 -11.64
C GLU A 184 -7.14 -12.22 -10.47
N VAL A 185 -8.44 -12.57 -10.40
CA VAL A 185 -9.29 -12.15 -9.26
C VAL A 185 -8.70 -12.64 -7.93
N LEU A 186 -8.25 -13.88 -7.85
CA LEU A 186 -7.73 -14.47 -6.62
C LEU A 186 -6.42 -13.79 -6.20
N LEU A 187 -5.48 -13.61 -7.13
CA LEU A 187 -4.21 -12.93 -6.86
C LEU A 187 -4.45 -11.48 -6.45
N GLN A 188 -5.24 -10.73 -7.21
CA GLN A 188 -5.52 -9.33 -6.91
C GLN A 188 -6.21 -9.17 -5.56
N LYS A 189 -7.23 -9.98 -5.26
CA LYS A 189 -7.98 -9.86 -4.01
C LYS A 189 -7.18 -10.31 -2.79
N TYR A 190 -6.49 -11.45 -2.86
CA TYR A 190 -5.92 -12.11 -1.67
C TYR A 190 -4.40 -11.96 -1.55
N HIS A 191 -3.67 -11.92 -2.67
CA HIS A 191 -2.21 -11.76 -2.64
C HIS A 191 -1.81 -10.29 -2.65
N TYR A 192 -2.44 -9.48 -3.51
CA TYR A 192 -2.17 -8.04 -3.62
C TYR A 192 -3.13 -7.17 -2.79
N CYS A 193 -4.06 -7.78 -2.05
CA CYS A 193 -5.01 -7.10 -1.16
C CYS A 193 -5.81 -5.98 -1.86
N GLN A 194 -6.04 -6.09 -3.16
CA GLN A 194 -6.77 -5.12 -3.96
C GLN A 194 -8.29 -5.33 -3.79
N PRO A 195 -9.05 -4.28 -3.42
CA PRO A 195 -10.50 -4.37 -3.41
C PRO A 195 -11.05 -4.73 -4.79
N THR A 196 -11.99 -5.68 -4.83
CA THR A 196 -12.58 -6.17 -6.09
C THR A 196 -13.22 -5.05 -6.94
N SER A 197 -13.74 -3.99 -6.31
CA SER A 197 -14.28 -2.83 -7.02
C SER A 197 -13.19 -2.09 -7.81
N ARG A 198 -11.99 -1.95 -7.25
CA ARG A 198 -10.83 -1.32 -7.91
C ARG A 198 -10.31 -2.18 -9.05
N LEU A 199 -10.28 -3.50 -8.87
CA LEU A 199 -9.95 -4.45 -9.94
C LEU A 199 -10.91 -4.29 -11.12
N LEU A 200 -12.21 -4.28 -10.86
CA LEU A 200 -13.23 -4.14 -11.90
C LEU A 200 -13.16 -2.79 -12.61
N GLN A 201 -12.83 -1.71 -11.89
CA GLN A 201 -12.58 -0.40 -12.50
C GLN A 201 -11.37 -0.45 -13.44
N SER A 202 -10.28 -1.07 -13.02
CA SER A 202 -9.10 -1.28 -13.87
C SER A 202 -9.44 -2.06 -15.15
N TRP A 203 -10.17 -3.17 -15.01
CA TRP A 203 -10.63 -3.95 -16.16
C TRP A 203 -11.55 -3.18 -17.10
N SER A 204 -12.42 -2.30 -16.57
CA SER A 204 -13.22 -1.43 -17.42
C SER A 204 -12.36 -0.50 -18.28
N GLY A 205 -11.23 -0.01 -17.74
CA GLY A 205 -10.25 0.77 -18.51
C GLY A 205 -9.60 -0.04 -19.64
N LEU A 206 -9.47 -1.36 -19.47
CA LEU A 206 -9.00 -2.30 -20.48
C LEU A 206 -10.12 -2.80 -21.42
N GLY A 207 -11.33 -2.24 -21.34
CA GLY A 207 -12.49 -2.66 -22.13
C GLY A 207 -13.19 -3.94 -21.63
N LEU A 208 -12.75 -4.53 -20.51
CA LEU A 208 -13.36 -5.70 -19.88
C LEU A 208 -14.36 -5.26 -18.80
N LYS A 209 -15.62 -5.03 -19.19
CA LYS A 209 -16.69 -4.69 -18.24
C LYS A 209 -17.26 -5.96 -17.60
N VAL A 210 -17.08 -6.11 -16.28
CA VAL A 210 -17.61 -7.23 -15.48
C VAL A 210 -18.32 -6.67 -14.25
N SER A 211 -19.48 -7.24 -13.88
CA SER A 211 -20.23 -6.80 -12.72
C SER A 211 -19.69 -7.40 -11.42
N GLN A 212 -19.81 -6.63 -10.32
CA GLN A 212 -19.42 -7.06 -8.98
C GLN A 212 -20.11 -8.38 -8.57
N GLY A 213 -21.41 -8.51 -8.87
CA GLY A 213 -22.17 -9.73 -8.59
C GLY A 213 -21.64 -10.97 -9.30
N THR A 214 -21.10 -10.81 -10.52
CA THR A 214 -20.50 -11.92 -11.27
C THR A 214 -19.25 -12.45 -10.57
N VAL A 215 -18.39 -11.55 -10.09
CA VAL A 215 -17.16 -11.91 -9.37
C VAL A 215 -17.50 -12.58 -8.04
N ILE A 216 -18.42 -11.99 -7.26
CA ILE A 216 -18.83 -12.55 -5.97
C ILE A 216 -19.46 -13.94 -6.15
N GLY A 217 -20.37 -14.09 -7.11
CA GLY A 217 -21.00 -15.38 -7.41
C GLY A 217 -19.99 -16.43 -7.87
N GLY A 218 -18.97 -16.03 -8.64
CA GLY A 218 -17.86 -16.90 -9.03
C GLY A 218 -17.00 -17.35 -7.85
N LEU A 219 -16.58 -16.42 -6.98
CA LEU A 219 -15.81 -16.75 -5.78
C LEU A 219 -16.53 -17.76 -4.88
N LYS A 220 -17.86 -17.61 -4.71
CA LYS A 220 -18.68 -18.59 -3.99
C LYS A 220 -18.63 -19.98 -4.62
N ARG A 221 -18.65 -20.06 -5.96
CA ARG A 221 -18.55 -21.34 -6.70
C ARG A 221 -17.15 -21.97 -6.64
N LEU A 222 -16.11 -21.17 -6.45
CA LEU A 222 -14.74 -21.67 -6.32
C LEU A 222 -14.43 -22.19 -4.91
N MET A 223 -15.15 -21.72 -3.89
CA MET A 223 -14.94 -22.10 -2.48
C MET A 223 -14.78 -23.62 -2.24
N PRO A 224 -15.60 -24.52 -2.84
CA PRO A 224 -15.46 -25.97 -2.61
C PRO A 224 -14.11 -26.54 -3.08
N LEU A 225 -13.45 -25.90 -4.05
CA LEU A 225 -12.15 -26.35 -4.57
C LEU A 225 -11.03 -26.23 -3.53
N PHE A 226 -11.20 -25.36 -2.52
CA PHE A 226 -10.23 -25.18 -1.45
C PHE A 226 -10.44 -26.14 -0.28
N VAL A 227 -11.57 -26.84 -0.21
CA VAL A 227 -11.87 -27.78 0.89
C VAL A 227 -10.82 -28.88 1.02
N PRO A 228 -10.36 -29.55 -0.06
CA PRO A 228 -9.30 -30.55 0.05
C PRO A 228 -7.98 -29.96 0.57
N LEU A 229 -7.64 -28.73 0.19
CA LEU A 229 -6.43 -28.05 0.67
C LEU A 229 -6.52 -27.75 2.16
N MET A 230 -7.65 -27.23 2.63
CA MET A 230 -7.88 -26.99 4.06
C MET A 230 -7.81 -28.29 4.89
N LYS A 231 -8.33 -29.40 4.34
CA LYS A 231 -8.21 -30.73 4.97
C LYS A 231 -6.75 -31.17 5.04
N ALA A 232 -5.97 -30.98 3.97
CA ALA A 232 -4.55 -31.32 3.93
C ALA A 232 -3.74 -30.49 4.93
N PHE A 233 -3.97 -29.16 5.00
CA PHE A 233 -3.33 -28.30 5.99
C PHE A 233 -3.65 -28.72 7.42
N LYS A 234 -4.93 -29.02 7.72
CA LYS A 234 -5.32 -29.51 9.03
C LYS A 234 -4.64 -30.85 9.36
N ALA A 235 -4.60 -31.78 8.41
CA ALA A 235 -3.96 -33.08 8.61
C ALA A 235 -2.44 -32.97 8.82
N GLN A 236 -1.80 -31.98 8.19
CA GLN A 236 -0.39 -31.68 8.41
C GLN A 236 -0.16 -31.05 9.78
N GLN A 237 -0.93 -30.02 10.14
CA GLN A 237 -0.82 -29.32 11.43
C GLN A 237 -1.01 -30.26 12.63
N LEU A 238 -1.89 -31.26 12.51
CA LEU A 238 -2.10 -32.27 13.57
C LEU A 238 -0.90 -33.20 13.82
N ARG A 239 0.14 -33.15 12.98
CA ARG A 239 1.39 -33.91 13.16
C ARG A 239 2.44 -33.14 13.95
N ASP A 240 2.27 -31.82 14.10
CA ASP A 240 3.25 -30.98 14.77
C ASP A 240 3.11 -31.10 16.30
N GLU A 241 4.24 -31.04 17.00
CA GLU A 241 4.27 -31.16 18.48
C GLU A 241 3.73 -29.90 19.17
N PHE A 242 3.85 -28.75 18.53
CA PHE A 242 3.47 -27.45 19.09
C PHE A 242 2.44 -26.74 18.21
N PHE A 243 1.37 -26.24 18.84
CA PHE A 243 0.34 -25.47 18.18
C PHE A 243 0.45 -24.00 18.57
N HIS A 244 0.80 -23.15 17.61
CA HIS A 244 0.68 -21.70 17.75
C HIS A 244 -0.67 -21.25 17.19
N ALA A 245 -1.44 -20.51 17.99
CA ALA A 245 -2.69 -19.89 17.57
C ALA A 245 -2.50 -18.37 17.54
N ASP A 246 -2.84 -17.75 16.40
CA ASP A 246 -2.90 -16.31 16.25
C ASP A 246 -4.38 -15.87 16.27
N GLU A 247 -4.76 -15.06 17.25
CA GLU A 247 -6.13 -14.57 17.44
C GLU A 247 -6.37 -13.25 16.69
N THR A 248 -5.80 -13.11 15.49
CA THR A 248 -6.05 -11.92 14.66
C THR A 248 -7.52 -11.89 14.21
N LEU A 249 -8.28 -10.98 14.80
CA LEU A 249 -9.70 -10.81 14.51
C LEU A 249 -9.94 -9.98 13.24
N TRP A 250 -10.90 -10.42 12.43
CA TRP A 250 -11.44 -9.66 11.30
C TRP A 250 -12.88 -9.28 11.57
N ARG A 251 -13.20 -7.99 11.53
CA ARG A 251 -14.60 -7.54 11.62
C ARG A 251 -15.33 -7.89 10.33
N VAL A 252 -16.38 -8.69 10.43
CA VAL A 252 -17.24 -9.06 9.31
C VAL A 252 -18.58 -8.35 9.48
N PHE A 253 -19.16 -7.90 8.38
CA PHE A 253 -20.48 -7.28 8.42
C PHE A 253 -21.54 -8.37 8.51
N GLU A 254 -22.38 -8.30 9.54
CA GLU A 254 -23.52 -9.18 9.74
C GLU A 254 -24.81 -8.35 9.79
N GLN A 255 -25.82 -8.79 9.04
CA GLN A 255 -27.16 -8.18 9.08
C GLN A 255 -27.91 -8.72 10.30
N ILE A 256 -27.91 -7.95 11.38
CA ILE A 256 -28.67 -8.25 12.60
C ILE A 256 -30.02 -7.51 12.52
N ALA A 257 -31.11 -8.22 12.79
CA ALA A 257 -32.45 -7.63 12.82
C ALA A 257 -32.50 -6.47 13.84
N GLY A 258 -32.97 -5.29 13.42
CA GLY A 258 -33.06 -4.09 14.26
C GLY A 258 -31.80 -3.21 14.32
N LYS A 259 -30.72 -3.53 13.59
CA LYS A 259 -29.50 -2.69 13.55
C LYS A 259 -29.73 -1.42 12.73
N VAL A 260 -29.89 -0.28 13.39
CA VAL A 260 -29.95 1.05 12.76
C VAL A 260 -28.54 1.63 12.63
N GLY A 261 -27.83 1.26 11.55
CA GLY A 261 -26.55 1.89 11.19
C GLY A 261 -25.58 1.02 10.41
N TYR A 262 -24.64 1.67 9.71
CA TYR A 262 -23.59 1.03 8.88
C TYR A 262 -22.27 0.79 9.63
N ARG A 263 -22.23 0.99 10.96
CA ARG A 263 -21.03 0.71 11.76
C ARG A 263 -20.88 -0.80 11.96
N TRP A 264 -19.66 -1.29 11.74
CA TRP A 264 -19.24 -2.68 11.97
C TRP A 264 -19.55 -3.10 13.40
#